data_AF-A0A838RNQ7-F1
#
_entry.id   AF-A0A838RNQ7-F1
#
_cell.length_a   1.000
_cell.length_b   1.000
_cell.length_c   1.000
_cell.angle_alpha   90.00
_cell.angle_beta   90.00
_cell.angle_gamma   90.00
#
_symmetry.space_group_name_H-M   'P 1'
#
loop_
_entity.id
_entity.type
_entity.pdbx_description
1 polymer ?
#
loop_
_entity_poly.entity_id
_entity_poly.type
_entity_poly.pdbx_seq_one_letter_code
_entity_poly.pdbx_strand_id
1 'polypeptide(L)'
;MQIDQTGNLSLSLEHLLGESIAVLGIKGSGKSNTAAVMAEEMLASGLPLALVDIAGEYWGLRERYPILVLGRGPTADLEIAPSHGSALAEFSLRQSVPLILDLGDFSTEERLVLLERFFEELWRVAGELRRPYAIFLEEAPSFPRRAHLPRSGV
;
A
#
# COMPACT_ATOMS: atom_id res chain seq x y z
N MET A 1 10.52 -6.31 -16.34
CA MET A 1 9.68 -7.50 -16.58
C MET A 1 8.38 -6.99 -17.19
N GLN A 2 7.85 -7.60 -18.25
CA GLN A 2 6.71 -7.04 -18.99
C GLN A 2 5.40 -7.53 -18.34
N ILE A 3 4.55 -6.61 -17.87
CA ILE A 3 3.19 -6.92 -17.34
C ILE A 3 2.32 -7.62 -18.39
N ASP A 4 2.67 -7.46 -19.67
CA ASP A 4 1.94 -7.96 -20.80
C ASP A 4 2.77 -8.94 -21.63
N GLN A 5 2.41 -10.21 -21.53
CA GLN A 5 3.05 -11.29 -22.29
C GLN A 5 2.69 -11.26 -23.79
N THR A 6 1.65 -10.51 -24.19
CA THR A 6 1.16 -10.45 -25.57
C THR A 6 1.59 -9.20 -26.33
N GLY A 7 2.12 -8.18 -25.64
CA GLY A 7 2.52 -6.90 -26.23
C GLY A 7 1.36 -6.01 -26.70
N ASN A 8 0.11 -6.35 -26.37
CA ASN A 8 -1.11 -5.67 -26.78
C ASN A 8 -1.67 -4.67 -25.73
N LEU A 9 -1.13 -4.68 -24.52
CA LEU A 9 -1.56 -3.84 -23.40
C LEU A 9 -0.56 -2.70 -23.21
N SER A 10 -0.93 -1.53 -23.73
CA SER A 10 -0.20 -0.27 -23.52
C SER A 10 -0.72 0.43 -22.26
N LEU A 11 -0.03 0.22 -21.13
CA LEU A 11 -0.29 0.94 -19.88
C LEU A 11 0.80 2.00 -19.68
N SER A 12 0.43 3.27 -19.74
CA SER A 12 1.28 4.38 -19.29
C SER A 12 0.92 4.74 -17.85
N LEU A 13 1.80 5.48 -17.17
CA LEU A 13 1.51 6.01 -15.84
C LEU A 13 0.20 6.83 -15.83
N GLU A 14 -0.07 7.57 -16.91
CA GLU A 14 -1.28 8.38 -17.08
C GLU A 14 -2.57 7.55 -17.01
N HIS A 15 -2.52 6.27 -17.43
CA HIS A 15 -3.66 5.35 -17.32
C HIS A 15 -3.88 4.84 -15.88
N LEU A 16 -2.91 5.02 -14.99
CA LEU A 16 -2.96 4.54 -13.60
C LEU A 16 -3.21 5.68 -12.60
N LEU A 17 -2.84 6.92 -12.95
CA LEU A 17 -2.97 8.06 -12.04
C LEU A 17 -4.43 8.44 -11.81
N GLY A 18 -4.83 8.49 -10.53
CA GLY A 18 -6.18 8.87 -10.12
C GLY A 18 -7.22 7.74 -10.25
N GLU A 19 -6.82 6.58 -10.75
CA GLU A 19 -7.68 5.41 -10.90
C GLU A 19 -7.58 4.48 -9.67
N SER A 20 -8.70 3.85 -9.32
CA SER A 20 -8.71 2.77 -8.32
C SER A 20 -8.56 1.44 -9.02
N ILE A 21 -7.37 0.83 -8.93
CA ILE A 21 -7.03 -0.40 -9.63
C ILE A 21 -7.05 -1.58 -8.66
N ALA A 22 -7.70 -2.67 -9.05
CA ALA A 22 -7.71 -3.93 -8.30
C ALA A 22 -7.05 -5.05 -9.12
N VAL A 23 -6.04 -5.71 -8.55
CA VAL A 23 -5.41 -6.91 -9.13
C VAL A 23 -6.04 -8.15 -8.48
N LEU A 24 -6.97 -8.79 -9.19
CA LEU A 24 -7.73 -9.96 -8.71
C LEU A 24 -7.23 -11.26 -9.35
N GLY A 25 -7.31 -12.38 -8.62
CA GLY A 25 -6.85 -13.68 -9.10
C GLY A 25 -6.86 -14.77 -8.02
N ILE A 26 -6.76 -16.04 -8.42
CA ILE A 26 -6.73 -17.17 -7.48
C ILE A 26 -5.34 -17.36 -6.84
N LYS A 27 -5.25 -18.08 -5.72
CA LYS A 27 -3.96 -18.40 -5.10
C LYS A 27 -3.02 -19.04 -6.13
N GLY A 28 -1.78 -18.56 -6.21
CA GLY A 28 -0.78 -19.03 -7.18
C GLY A 28 -0.92 -18.48 -8.61
N SER A 29 -1.89 -17.59 -8.88
CA SER A 29 -2.08 -17.02 -10.23
C SER A 29 -1.09 -15.90 -10.61
N GLY A 30 -0.14 -15.57 -9.73
CA GLY A 30 0.83 -14.49 -9.97
C GLY A 30 0.34 -13.08 -9.62
N LYS A 31 -0.72 -12.91 -8.82
CA LYS A 31 -1.22 -11.59 -8.37
C LYS A 31 -0.12 -10.72 -7.75
N SER A 32 0.59 -11.24 -6.74
CA SER A 32 1.64 -10.51 -6.05
C SER A 32 2.76 -10.13 -7.01
N ASN A 33 3.08 -11.00 -7.97
CA ASN A 33 4.06 -10.68 -9.01
C ASN A 33 3.59 -9.53 -9.91
N THR A 34 2.34 -9.53 -10.36
CA THR A 34 1.80 -8.42 -11.15
C THR A 34 1.79 -7.12 -10.35
N ALA A 35 1.36 -7.15 -9.08
CA ALA A 35 1.36 -5.99 -8.20
C ALA A 35 2.78 -5.47 -7.93
N ALA A 36 3.76 -6.37 -7.73
CA ALA A 36 5.16 -6.01 -7.57
C ALA A 36 5.70 -5.33 -8.83
N VAL A 37 5.44 -5.86 -10.03
CA VAL A 37 5.89 -5.22 -11.27
C VAL A 37 5.22 -3.86 -11.44
N MET A 38 3.93 -3.71 -11.12
CA MET A 38 3.27 -2.39 -11.14
C MET A 38 3.94 -1.40 -10.18
N ALA A 39 4.29 -1.84 -8.97
CA ALA A 39 5.01 -1.01 -8.01
C ALA A 39 6.41 -0.63 -8.52
N GLU A 40 7.16 -1.57 -9.13
CA GLU A 40 8.47 -1.31 -9.74
C GLU A 40 8.40 -0.23 -10.83
N GLU A 41 7.41 -0.31 -11.73
CA GLU A 41 7.23 0.67 -12.80
C GLU A 41 6.86 2.06 -12.23
N MET A 42 6.01 2.12 -11.21
CA MET A 42 5.68 3.38 -10.52
C MET A 42 6.91 3.99 -9.83
N LEU A 43 7.69 3.18 -9.10
CA LEU A 43 8.92 3.63 -8.44
C LEU A 43 9.97 4.08 -9.46
N ALA A 44 10.13 3.36 -10.58
CA ALA A 44 11.04 3.75 -11.66
C ALA A 44 10.65 5.07 -12.32
N SER A 45 9.36 5.42 -12.32
CA SER A 45 8.85 6.71 -12.81
C SER A 45 8.96 7.87 -11.80
N GLY A 46 9.40 7.59 -10.56
CA GLY A 46 9.49 8.58 -9.48
C GLY A 46 8.15 8.89 -8.80
N LEU A 47 7.12 8.06 -9.00
CA LEU A 47 5.83 8.20 -8.33
C LEU A 47 5.94 7.63 -6.90
N PRO A 48 5.71 8.44 -5.85
CA PRO A 48 5.69 7.93 -4.48
C PRO A 48 4.48 7.02 -4.25
N LEU A 49 4.69 5.99 -3.42
CA LEU A 49 3.66 5.00 -3.11
C LEU A 49 3.76 4.46 -1.68
N ALA A 50 2.67 3.87 -1.20
CA ALA A 50 2.65 3.02 -0.01
C ALA A 50 2.24 1.59 -0.38
N LEU A 51 3.05 0.60 0.02
CA LEU A 51 2.73 -0.83 -0.05
C LEU A 51 2.31 -1.30 1.34
N VAL A 52 1.08 -1.76 1.51
CA VAL A 52 0.63 -2.45 2.73
C VAL A 52 0.89 -3.94 2.55
N ASP A 53 1.97 -4.44 3.17
CA ASP A 53 2.51 -5.79 3.01
C ASP A 53 2.18 -6.63 4.25
N ILE A 54 1.35 -7.66 4.08
CA ILE A 54 0.96 -8.57 5.17
C ILE A 54 1.73 -9.89 5.04
N ALA A 55 2.06 -10.31 3.81
CA ALA A 55 2.78 -11.56 3.56
C ALA A 55 4.31 -11.41 3.67
N GLY A 56 4.84 -10.19 3.64
CA GLY A 56 6.27 -9.91 3.65
C GLY A 56 6.94 -10.19 2.30
N GLU A 57 6.23 -9.99 1.18
CA GLU A 57 6.75 -10.29 -0.16
C GLU A 57 7.43 -9.08 -0.83
N TYR A 58 7.20 -7.86 -0.34
CA TYR A 58 7.61 -6.63 -1.04
C TYR A 58 8.91 -6.01 -0.52
N TRP A 59 9.43 -6.42 0.65
CA TRP A 59 10.64 -5.83 1.24
C TRP A 59 11.86 -5.86 0.31
N GLY A 60 11.95 -6.84 -0.61
CA GLY A 60 13.04 -6.96 -1.58
C GLY A 60 13.15 -5.78 -2.56
N LEU A 61 12.07 -5.01 -2.75
CA LEU A 61 12.10 -3.80 -3.59
C LEU A 61 13.12 -2.77 -3.12
N ARG A 62 13.47 -2.77 -1.82
CA ARG A 62 14.49 -1.87 -1.25
C ARG A 62 15.88 -2.06 -1.82
N GLU A 63 16.18 -3.22 -2.41
CA GLU A 63 17.47 -3.48 -3.03
C GLU A 63 17.67 -2.66 -4.31
N ARG A 64 16.56 -2.25 -4.96
CA ARG A 64 16.57 -1.55 -6.25
C ARG A 64 16.04 -0.12 -6.16
N TYR A 65 15.24 0.19 -5.15
CA TYR A 65 14.57 1.48 -5.00
C TYR A 65 14.76 2.05 -3.59
N PRO A 66 14.85 3.38 -3.44
CA PRO A 66 14.96 4.03 -2.13
C PRO A 66 13.59 4.06 -1.43
N ILE A 67 13.11 2.89 -1.02
CA ILE A 67 11.86 2.69 -0.30
C ILE A 67 12.15 2.37 1.17
N LEU A 68 11.39 2.97 2.09
CA LEU A 68 11.55 2.77 3.53
C LEU A 68 10.65 1.63 4.00
N VAL A 69 11.24 0.59 4.62
CA VAL A 69 10.52 -0.54 5.19
C VAL A 69 10.23 -0.28 6.66
N LEU A 70 8.95 -0.26 7.02
CA LEU A 70 8.45 0.08 8.34
C LEU A 70 7.61 -1.07 8.88
N GLY A 71 8.04 -1.65 10.00
CA GLY A 71 7.38 -2.84 10.56
C GLY A 71 7.98 -3.26 11.89
N ARG A 72 7.72 -4.50 12.33
CA ARG A 72 8.35 -5.08 13.54
C ARG A 72 9.30 -6.24 13.22
N GLY A 73 9.35 -6.63 11.94
CA GLY A 73 10.15 -7.74 11.47
C GLY A 73 11.64 -7.39 11.33
N PRO A 74 12.50 -8.41 11.16
CA PRO A 74 13.95 -8.24 10.98
C PRO A 74 14.33 -7.51 9.68
N THR A 75 13.39 -7.42 8.74
CA THR A 75 13.51 -6.74 7.46
C THR A 75 13.23 -5.23 7.57
N ALA A 76 12.65 -4.76 8.67
CA ALA A 76 12.28 -3.35 8.84
C ALA A 76 13.51 -2.45 9.05
N ASP A 77 13.50 -1.28 8.42
CA ASP A 77 14.50 -0.24 8.64
C ASP A 77 14.20 0.54 9.92
N LEU A 78 12.91 0.67 10.26
CA LEU A 78 12.44 1.32 11.49
C LEU A 78 11.25 0.58 12.09
N GLU A 79 11.29 0.42 13.41
CA GLU A 79 10.16 -0.11 14.16
C GLU A 79 9.03 0.92 14.30
N ILE A 80 7.80 0.50 14.01
CA ILE A 80 6.61 1.36 14.11
C ILE A 80 5.54 0.79 15.03
N ALA A 81 4.72 1.68 15.60
CA ALA A 81 3.56 1.38 16.40
C ALA A 81 2.28 1.88 15.69
N PRO A 82 1.09 1.35 16.04
CA PRO A 82 -0.17 1.80 15.44
C PRO A 82 -0.43 3.30 15.56
N SER A 83 0.08 3.94 16.61
CA SER A 83 0.00 5.39 16.81
C SER A 83 0.73 6.22 15.74
N HIS A 84 1.67 5.63 15.00
CA HIS A 84 2.49 6.35 14.02
C HIS A 84 1.81 6.54 12.66
N GLY A 85 0.66 5.90 12.39
CA GLY A 85 0.02 5.90 11.06
C GLY A 85 -0.14 7.30 10.45
N SER A 86 -0.63 8.27 11.23
CA SER A 86 -0.80 9.66 10.76
C SER A 86 0.55 10.31 10.39
N ALA A 87 1.53 10.27 11.30
CA ALA A 87 2.86 10.85 11.04
C ALA A 87 3.55 10.23 9.81
N LEU A 88 3.37 8.92 9.58
CA LEU A 88 3.93 8.22 8.43
C LEU A 88 3.30 8.67 7.10
N ALA A 89 1.96 8.83 7.07
CA ALA A 89 1.26 9.30 5.89
C ALA A 89 1.67 10.73 5.51
N GLU A 90 1.72 11.63 6.50
CA GLU A 90 2.16 13.00 6.30
C GLU A 90 3.61 13.06 5.81
N PHE A 91 4.52 12.32 6.46
CA PHE A 91 5.92 12.21 6.06
C PHE A 91 6.05 11.73 4.61
N SER A 92 5.41 10.62 4.27
CA SER A 92 5.54 10.01 2.95
C SER A 92 5.05 10.94 1.84
N LEU A 93 3.89 11.58 2.02
CA LEU A 93 3.32 12.51 1.05
C LEU A 93 4.16 13.79 0.90
N ARG A 94 4.51 14.44 2.02
CA ARG A 94 5.23 15.72 1.98
C ARG A 94 6.67 15.57 1.50
N GLN A 95 7.34 14.50 1.90
CA GLN A 95 8.72 14.24 1.50
C GLN A 95 8.84 13.42 0.21
N SER A 96 7.71 12.92 -0.32
CA SER A 96 7.68 12.04 -1.50
C SER A 96 8.57 10.80 -1.33
N VAL A 97 8.53 10.21 -0.13
CA VAL A 97 9.30 9.01 0.22
C VAL A 97 8.37 7.79 0.13
N PRO A 98 8.65 6.82 -0.76
CA PRO A 98 7.87 5.58 -0.83
C PRO A 98 8.01 4.75 0.45
N LEU A 99 6.94 4.08 0.85
CA LEU A 99 6.89 3.26 2.06
C LEU A 99 6.47 1.81 1.77
N ILE A 100 7.06 0.87 2.51
CA ILE A 100 6.49 -0.46 2.76
C ILE A 100 6.05 -0.49 4.22
N LEU A 101 4.76 -0.68 4.45
CA LEU A 101 4.20 -1.00 5.76
C LEU A 101 4.19 -2.52 5.89
N ASP A 102 5.24 -3.08 6.48
CA ASP A 102 5.37 -4.51 6.79
C ASP A 102 4.58 -4.83 8.07
N LEU A 103 3.38 -5.34 7.86
CA LEU A 103 2.38 -5.60 8.90
C LEU A 103 2.27 -7.08 9.27
N GLY A 104 3.19 -7.94 8.81
CA GLY A 104 3.16 -9.38 9.06
C GLY A 104 3.05 -9.73 10.54
N ASP A 105 3.82 -9.05 11.39
CA ASP A 105 3.90 -9.28 12.85
C ASP A 105 2.90 -8.44 13.67
N PHE A 106 1.94 -7.77 13.04
CA PHE A 106 0.90 -7.00 13.72
C PHE A 106 -0.37 -7.83 13.90
N SER A 107 -1.04 -7.69 15.04
CA SER A 107 -2.38 -8.25 15.21
C SER A 107 -3.40 -7.51 14.34
N THR A 108 -4.55 -8.15 14.06
CA THR A 108 -5.62 -7.52 13.26
C THR A 108 -6.07 -6.16 13.82
N GLU A 109 -6.18 -6.03 15.14
CA GLU A 109 -6.57 -4.77 15.79
C GLU A 109 -5.52 -3.68 15.58
N GLU A 110 -4.24 -4.01 15.76
CA GLU A 110 -3.14 -3.07 15.54
C GLU A 110 -3.05 -2.62 14.08
N ARG A 111 -3.25 -3.54 13.13
CA ARG A 111 -3.30 -3.23 11.69
C ARG A 111 -4.42 -2.23 11.39
N LEU A 112 -5.62 -2.46 11.93
CA LEU A 112 -6.77 -1.57 11.73
C LEU A 112 -6.48 -0.17 12.26
N VAL A 113 -5.98 -0.06 13.49
CA VAL A 113 -5.66 1.25 14.09
C VAL A 113 -4.59 1.99 13.29
N LEU A 114 -3.55 1.29 12.84
CA LEU A 114 -2.48 1.88 12.03
C LEU A 114 -3.02 2.39 10.70
N LEU A 115 -3.74 1.53 9.96
CA LEU A 115 -4.23 1.82 8.62
C LEU A 115 -5.32 2.89 8.64
N GLU A 116 -6.21 2.89 9.64
CA GLU A 116 -7.22 3.94 9.81
C GLU A 116 -6.56 5.31 9.93
N ARG A 117 -5.60 5.45 10.86
CA ARG A 117 -4.84 6.69 11.08
C ARG A 117 -4.04 7.09 9.85
N PHE A 118 -3.43 6.12 9.17
CA PHE A 118 -2.64 6.34 7.97
C PHE A 118 -3.53 6.88 6.84
N PHE A 119 -4.64 6.21 6.52
CA PHE A 119 -5.51 6.62 5.41
C PHE A 119 -6.29 7.90 5.68
N GLU A 120 -6.73 8.13 6.92
CA GLU A 120 -7.38 9.39 7.30
C GLU A 120 -6.44 10.58 7.04
N GLU A 121 -5.19 10.48 7.49
CA GLU A 121 -4.20 11.52 7.30
C GLU A 121 -3.71 11.63 5.85
N LEU A 122 -3.52 10.49 5.18
CA LEU A 122 -3.18 10.45 3.76
C LEU A 122 -4.22 11.20 2.94
N TRP A 123 -5.51 10.97 3.18
CA TRP A 123 -6.60 11.64 2.49
C TRP A 123 -6.59 13.16 2.75
N ARG A 124 -6.38 13.56 4.01
CA ARG A 124 -6.27 14.97 4.40
C ARG A 124 -5.13 15.67 3.66
N VAL A 125 -3.92 15.12 3.74
CA VAL A 125 -2.70 15.73 3.16
C VAL A 125 -2.71 15.65 1.63
N ALA A 126 -3.23 14.56 1.04
CA ALA A 126 -3.38 14.45 -0.42
C ALA A 126 -4.35 15.50 -0.98
N GLY A 127 -5.44 15.80 -0.25
CA GLY A 127 -6.36 16.88 -0.60
C GLY A 127 -5.72 18.27 -0.61
N GLU A 128 -4.74 18.51 0.27
CA GLU A 128 -3.95 19.74 0.33
C GLU A 128 -2.92 19.82 -0.80
N LEU A 129 -2.11 18.76 -0.98
CA LEU A 129 -0.97 18.77 -1.90
C LEU A 129 -1.36 18.59 -3.36
N ARG A 130 -2.48 17.90 -3.64
CA ARG A 130 -2.99 17.56 -4.98
C ARG A 130 -1.92 16.92 -5.87
N ARG A 131 -1.08 16.06 -5.29
CA ARG A 131 -0.03 15.32 -5.98
C ARG A 131 -0.43 13.85 -6.15
N PRO A 132 -0.02 13.21 -7.26
CA PRO A 132 -0.18 11.78 -7.43
C PRO A 132 0.54 10.99 -6.33
N TYR A 133 -0.15 10.02 -5.74
CA TYR A 133 0.38 9.09 -4.75
C TYR A 133 -0.36 7.76 -4.89
N ALA A 134 0.38 6.67 -5.06
CA ALA A 134 -0.22 5.34 -5.25
C ALA A 134 -0.30 4.57 -3.93
N ILE A 135 -1.33 3.73 -3.79
CA ILE A 135 -1.51 2.85 -2.64
C ILE A 135 -1.70 1.44 -3.19
N PHE A 136 -0.89 0.50 -2.71
CA PHE A 136 -1.08 -0.92 -2.95
C PHE A 136 -1.49 -1.57 -1.63
N LEU A 137 -2.64 -2.23 -1.67
CA LEU A 137 -3.17 -2.98 -0.55
C LEU A 137 -3.05 -4.46 -0.89
N GLU A 138 -2.20 -5.19 -0.17
CA GLU A 138 -2.26 -6.64 -0.21
C GLU A 138 -3.55 -7.12 0.50
N GLU A 139 -4.11 -8.26 0.06
CA GLU A 139 -5.36 -8.78 0.62
C GLU A 139 -5.24 -8.97 2.13
N ALA A 140 -5.93 -8.11 2.89
CA ALA A 140 -6.22 -8.35 4.28
C ALA A 140 -7.12 -9.60 4.39
N PRO A 141 -6.86 -10.52 5.35
CA PRO A 141 -7.86 -11.49 5.74
C PRO A 141 -9.07 -10.71 6.28
N SER A 142 -10.05 -10.46 5.41
CA SER A 142 -11.23 -9.61 5.59
C SER A 142 -10.99 -8.10 5.72
N PHE A 143 -11.52 -7.35 4.74
CA PHE A 143 -11.89 -5.93 4.89
C PHE A 143 -12.83 -5.80 6.10
N PRO A 144 -12.70 -4.80 6.99
CA PRO A 144 -13.63 -4.63 8.10
C PRO A 144 -15.03 -4.40 7.54
N ARG A 145 -15.86 -5.44 7.57
CA ARG A 145 -17.30 -5.29 7.40
C ARG A 145 -17.74 -4.39 8.55
N ARG A 146 -18.29 -3.22 8.22
CA ARG A 146 -19.02 -2.39 9.18
C ARG A 146 -19.87 -3.31 10.05
N ALA A 147 -19.57 -3.38 11.34
CA ALA A 147 -20.35 -4.17 12.28
C ALA A 147 -21.82 -3.73 12.14
N HIS A 148 -22.73 -4.71 12.05
CA HIS A 148 -24.16 -4.45 12.04
C HIS A 148 -24.49 -3.51 13.21
N LEU A 149 -24.98 -2.30 12.92
CA LEU A 149 -25.69 -1.56 13.95
C LEU A 149 -26.88 -2.43 14.40
N PRO A 150 -27.09 -2.61 15.72
CA PRO A 150 -28.27 -3.31 16.19
C PRO A 150 -29.49 -2.58 15.65
N ARG A 151 -30.38 -3.33 14.98
CA ARG A 151 -31.70 -2.82 14.62
C ARG A 151 -32.42 -2.51 15.92
N SER A 152 -32.63 -1.23 16.19
CA SER A 152 -33.58 -0.77 17.20
C SER A 152 -34.94 -1.34 16.85
N GLY A 153 -35.43 -2.29 17.66
CA GLY A 153 -36.78 -2.80 17.55
C GLY A 153 -37.78 -1.67 17.80
N VAL A 154 -38.76 -1.58 16.91
CA VAL A 154 -40.03 -0.87 17.13
C VAL A 154 -41.10 -1.95 17.24
#